data_AF-A0A356E1H2-F1
#
_entry.id   AF-A0A356E1H2-F1
#
_cell.length_a   1.000
_cell.length_b   1.000
_cell.length_c   1.000
_cell.angle_alpha   90.00
_cell.angle_beta   90.00
_cell.angle_gamma   90.00
#
_symmetry.space_group_name_H-M   'P 1'
#
loop_
_entity.id
_entity.type
_entity.pdbx_description
1 polymer ?
#
loop_
_entity_poly.entity_id
_entity_poly.type
_entity_poly.pdbx_seq_one_letter_code
_entity_poly.pdbx_strand_id
1 'polypeptide(L)'
;QSSFLAESFRCPVVSDFRSRDLAAGGQGAPLVPYTEYLLFRQPDKSIALLNIGGIGNITILPANCKPEEVLAFDTGVGNMVVDALVFHYSHNSLRYDEGGAWAQRGTVDASFLAWMEYSDSYLPLSLPKSTGRELYGKAYVQRLLKQADSRQLDCSDVLATATYFIARSVKRGVQRFYHGTLDYLVVGGGGSHNLAILDALEKELGIAVYTWKDFGRDSDSKEAVAFALLAWQRLAGKPNTLISATGAEHSVVMGKLEL
;
A
#
# COMPACT_ATOMS: atom_id res chain seq x y z
N GLN A 1 11.94 -7.01 -22.90
CA GLN A 1 13.25 -6.35 -22.68
C GLN A 1 13.14 -4.90 -23.14
N SER A 2 13.91 -3.97 -22.56
CA SER A 2 13.87 -2.54 -22.90
C SER A 2 14.14 -2.27 -24.37
N SER A 3 15.12 -2.96 -24.96
CA SER A 3 15.47 -2.91 -26.39
C SER A 3 14.28 -3.21 -27.30
N PHE A 4 13.50 -4.25 -27.00
CA PHE A 4 12.28 -4.56 -27.76
C PHE A 4 11.23 -3.44 -27.69
N LEU A 5 11.06 -2.81 -26.52
CA LEU A 5 10.14 -1.69 -26.35
C LEU A 5 10.62 -0.46 -27.14
N ALA A 6 11.91 -0.14 -27.06
CA ALA A 6 12.51 0.97 -27.79
C ALA A 6 12.35 0.81 -29.31
N GLU A 7 12.64 -0.38 -29.84
CA GLU A 7 12.45 -0.72 -31.25
C GLU A 7 10.97 -0.64 -31.67
N SER A 8 10.07 -1.23 -30.87
CA SER A 8 8.64 -1.32 -31.21
C SER A 8 7.94 0.04 -31.18
N PHE A 9 8.25 0.87 -30.19
CA PHE A 9 7.63 2.18 -30.01
C PHE A 9 8.40 3.32 -30.66
N ARG A 10 9.61 3.04 -31.19
CA ARG A 10 10.50 4.01 -31.85
C ARG A 10 10.76 5.23 -30.97
N CYS A 11 11.00 4.99 -29.68
CA CYS A 11 11.31 6.04 -28.72
C CYS A 11 12.26 5.52 -27.63
N PRO A 12 13.04 6.41 -26.99
CA PRO A 12 13.87 6.03 -25.87
C PRO A 12 13.06 5.42 -24.72
N VAL A 13 13.57 4.35 -24.11
CA VAL A 13 12.92 3.65 -23.01
C VAL A 13 13.79 3.72 -21.77
N VAL A 14 13.24 4.28 -20.68
CA VAL A 14 13.84 4.18 -19.36
C VAL A 14 13.22 3.00 -18.63
N SER A 15 14.05 2.05 -18.18
CA SER A 15 13.62 0.85 -17.47
C SER A 15 14.54 0.55 -16.27
N ASP A 16 14.32 -0.55 -15.55
CA ASP A 16 15.22 -1.01 -14.48
C ASP A 16 15.56 0.05 -13.42
N PHE A 17 14.50 0.62 -12.84
CA PHE A 17 14.64 1.67 -11.82
C PHE A 17 15.29 1.16 -10.53
N ARG A 18 15.10 -0.12 -10.17
CA ARG A 18 15.50 -0.65 -8.87
C ARG A 18 17.00 -0.88 -8.72
N SER A 19 17.68 -1.30 -9.80
CA SER A 19 19.07 -1.78 -9.71
C SER A 19 20.05 -0.78 -9.12
N ARG A 20 19.88 0.51 -9.40
CA ARG A 20 20.79 1.55 -8.89
C ARG A 20 20.53 1.90 -7.43
N ASP A 21 19.28 1.86 -6.99
CA ASP A 21 18.94 2.07 -5.57
C ASP A 21 19.50 0.93 -4.71
N LEU A 22 19.35 -0.32 -5.17
CA LEU A 22 19.95 -1.50 -4.54
C LEU A 22 21.49 -1.39 -4.44
N ALA A 23 22.14 -0.95 -5.51
CA ALA A 23 23.59 -0.74 -5.51
C ALA A 23 24.05 0.39 -4.58
N ALA A 24 23.15 1.32 -4.21
CA ALA A 24 23.38 2.39 -3.24
C ALA A 24 22.95 2.01 -1.81
N GLY A 25 22.69 0.73 -1.53
CA GLY A 25 22.32 0.24 -0.21
C GLY A 25 20.82 0.29 0.12
N GLY A 26 19.97 0.71 -0.82
CA GLY A 26 18.52 0.74 -0.65
C GLY A 26 17.86 -0.62 -0.88
N GLN A 27 16.55 -0.69 -0.63
CA GLN A 27 15.74 -1.90 -0.83
C GLN A 27 15.19 -2.06 -2.26
N GLY A 28 15.38 -1.08 -3.15
CA GLY A 28 14.79 -1.04 -4.49
C GLY A 28 13.28 -0.76 -4.50
N ALA A 29 12.69 -0.43 -3.36
CA ALA A 29 11.27 -0.14 -3.16
C ALA A 29 11.03 0.50 -1.77
N PRO A 30 9.89 1.18 -1.58
CA PRO A 30 8.95 1.63 -2.62
C PRO A 30 9.51 2.82 -3.43
N LEU A 31 9.26 2.83 -4.76
CA LEU A 31 9.77 3.89 -5.67
C LEU A 31 8.80 5.05 -5.89
N VAL A 32 7.50 4.75 -5.84
CA VAL A 32 6.40 5.69 -6.05
C VAL A 32 6.40 6.89 -5.08
N PRO A 33 6.86 6.79 -3.81
CA PRO A 33 6.89 7.92 -2.87
C PRO A 33 7.59 9.16 -3.39
N TYR A 34 8.65 9.00 -4.21
CA TYR A 34 9.33 10.16 -4.82
C TYR A 34 8.39 10.97 -5.71
N THR A 35 7.60 10.29 -6.54
CA THR A 35 6.66 10.94 -7.45
C THR A 35 5.45 11.48 -6.72
N GLU A 36 5.03 10.81 -5.65
CA GLU A 36 3.96 11.29 -4.79
C GLU A 36 4.34 12.58 -4.07
N TYR A 37 5.58 12.66 -3.57
CA TYR A 37 6.14 13.88 -3.03
C TYR A 37 6.09 15.03 -4.04
N LEU A 38 6.47 14.79 -5.30
CA LEU A 38 6.44 15.83 -6.34
C LEU A 38 5.02 16.29 -6.68
N LEU A 39 4.05 15.37 -6.70
CA LEU A 39 2.71 15.63 -7.21
C LEU A 39 1.70 16.08 -6.14
N PHE A 40 1.85 15.61 -4.91
CA PHE A 40 0.78 15.67 -3.91
C PHE A 40 1.17 16.36 -2.61
N ARG A 41 2.44 16.71 -2.38
CA ARG A 41 2.82 17.48 -1.19
C ARG A 41 2.08 18.82 -1.18
N GLN A 42 1.65 19.26 0.00
CA GLN A 42 0.90 20.50 0.18
C GLN A 42 1.60 21.41 1.17
N PRO A 43 1.52 22.74 1.00
CA PRO A 43 2.18 23.68 1.90
C PRO A 43 1.55 23.71 3.30
N ASP A 44 0.25 23.44 3.41
CA ASP A 44 -0.55 23.67 4.62
C ASP A 44 -1.18 22.39 5.19
N LYS A 45 -1.14 21.27 4.47
CA LYS A 45 -1.79 20.01 4.89
C LYS A 45 -0.84 18.84 4.89
N SER A 46 -0.96 18.01 5.91
CA SER A 46 -0.31 16.71 5.99
C SER A 46 -1.28 15.65 5.49
N ILE A 47 -0.91 14.95 4.42
CA ILE A 47 -1.78 13.97 3.78
C ILE A 47 -1.13 12.61 3.76
N ALA A 48 -1.94 11.56 3.66
CA ALA A 48 -1.46 10.23 3.40
C ALA A 48 -2.06 9.66 2.11
N LEU A 49 -1.25 8.93 1.36
CA LEU A 49 -1.65 8.21 0.16
C LEU A 49 -1.49 6.73 0.45
N LEU A 50 -2.58 5.99 0.52
CA LEU A 50 -2.60 4.55 0.83
C LEU A 50 -3.02 3.77 -0.40
N ASN A 51 -2.15 2.90 -0.90
CA ASN A 51 -2.51 1.94 -1.92
C ASN A 51 -2.84 0.59 -1.27
N ILE A 52 -4.02 0.04 -1.56
CA ILE A 52 -4.47 -1.24 -1.04
C ILE A 52 -4.58 -2.22 -2.22
N GLY A 53 -3.46 -2.88 -2.50
CA GLY A 53 -3.41 -4.03 -3.41
C GLY A 53 -3.49 -5.33 -2.61
N GLY A 54 -2.69 -6.33 -2.99
CA GLY A 54 -2.54 -7.53 -2.16
C GLY A 54 -1.95 -7.22 -0.76
N ILE A 55 -1.06 -6.23 -0.72
CA ILE A 55 -0.44 -5.63 0.47
C ILE A 55 -0.84 -4.15 0.50
N GLY A 56 -1.03 -3.61 1.70
CA GLY A 56 -1.22 -2.17 1.90
C GLY A 56 0.13 -1.46 1.95
N ASN A 57 0.28 -0.35 1.23
CA ASN A 57 1.44 0.53 1.33
C ASN A 57 1.00 1.99 1.43
N ILE A 58 1.70 2.75 2.25
CA ILE A 58 1.35 4.14 2.55
C ILE A 58 2.54 5.06 2.34
N THR A 59 2.26 6.23 1.79
CA THR A 59 3.17 7.38 1.76
C THR A 59 2.53 8.51 2.55
N ILE A 60 3.21 8.99 3.58
CA ILE A 60 2.79 10.14 4.37
C ILE A 60 3.62 11.34 3.93
N LEU A 61 2.92 12.43 3.59
CA LEU A 61 3.47 13.69 3.14
C LEU A 61 3.10 14.77 4.17
N PRO A 62 3.98 15.07 5.15
CA PRO A 62 3.74 16.17 6.07
C PRO A 62 3.59 17.51 5.34
N ALA A 63 2.87 18.45 5.96
CA ALA A 63 2.72 19.81 5.45
C ALA A 63 4.09 20.45 5.19
N ASN A 64 4.26 20.99 3.99
CA ASN A 64 5.49 21.59 3.48
C ASN A 64 6.76 20.72 3.67
N CYS A 65 6.59 19.39 3.66
CA CYS A 65 7.71 18.48 3.85
C CYS A 65 8.80 18.67 2.80
N LYS A 66 10.02 18.39 3.23
CA LYS A 66 11.19 18.11 2.39
C LYS A 66 11.24 16.62 2.05
N PRO A 67 12.02 16.22 1.02
CA PRO A 67 12.16 14.82 0.62
C PRO A 67 12.49 13.86 1.77
N GLU A 68 13.37 14.27 2.69
CA GLU A 68 13.82 13.48 3.84
C GLU A 68 12.75 13.27 4.92
N GLU A 69 11.68 14.07 4.91
CA GLU A 69 10.56 13.99 5.87
C GLU A 69 9.41 13.11 5.33
N VAL A 70 9.50 12.66 4.09
CA VAL A 70 8.52 11.73 3.50
C VAL A 70 8.69 10.36 4.14
N LEU A 71 7.60 9.82 4.67
CA LEU A 71 7.57 8.46 5.24
C LEU A 71 6.87 7.54 4.25
N ALA A 72 7.46 6.37 3.97
CA ALA A 72 6.83 5.36 3.14
C ALA A 72 7.15 3.95 3.63
N PHE A 73 6.13 3.10 3.67
CA PHE A 73 6.26 1.72 4.15
C PHE A 73 5.04 0.87 3.78
N ASP A 74 5.21 -0.45 3.82
CA ASP A 74 4.08 -1.37 3.76
C ASP A 74 3.39 -1.43 5.14
N THR A 75 2.08 -1.22 5.16
CA THR A 75 1.27 -1.27 6.39
C THR A 75 1.02 -2.71 6.84
N GLY A 76 1.11 -3.67 5.92
CA GLY A 76 0.88 -5.09 6.16
C GLY A 76 -0.18 -5.63 5.22
N VAL A 77 -1.18 -6.31 5.79
CA VAL A 77 -2.25 -6.95 5.02
C VAL A 77 -3.00 -5.97 4.10
N GLY A 78 -3.33 -6.43 2.89
CA GLY A 78 -4.27 -5.79 1.97
C GLY A 78 -5.34 -6.80 1.50
N ASN A 79 -5.79 -6.67 0.26
CA ASN A 79 -6.86 -7.51 -0.30
C ASN A 79 -6.49 -8.99 -0.40
N MET A 80 -5.21 -9.35 -0.51
CA MET A 80 -4.80 -10.75 -0.79
C MET A 80 -5.33 -11.74 0.25
N VAL A 81 -5.42 -11.33 1.52
CA VAL A 81 -5.96 -12.16 2.60
C VAL A 81 -7.49 -12.26 2.49
N VAL A 82 -8.17 -11.14 2.27
CA VAL A 82 -9.63 -11.08 2.09
C VAL A 82 -10.06 -11.90 0.87
N ASP A 83 -9.38 -11.71 -0.26
CA ASP A 83 -9.58 -12.46 -1.51
C ASP A 83 -9.44 -13.98 -1.30
N ALA A 84 -8.42 -14.39 -0.54
CA ALA A 84 -8.21 -15.80 -0.24
C ALA A 84 -9.30 -16.40 0.68
N LEU A 85 -9.81 -15.62 1.63
CA LEU A 85 -10.94 -16.02 2.48
C LEU A 85 -12.23 -16.12 1.67
N VAL A 86 -12.52 -15.16 0.78
CA VAL A 86 -13.67 -15.23 -0.13
C VAL A 86 -13.56 -16.45 -1.04
N PHE A 87 -12.40 -16.67 -1.64
CA PHE A 87 -12.17 -17.83 -2.49
C PHE A 87 -12.40 -19.14 -1.74
N HIS A 88 -11.98 -19.22 -0.47
CA HIS A 88 -12.23 -20.38 0.38
C HIS A 88 -13.73 -20.58 0.69
N TYR A 89 -14.40 -19.58 1.27
CA TYR A 89 -15.78 -19.69 1.71
C TYR A 89 -16.80 -19.75 0.57
N SER A 90 -16.46 -19.24 -0.61
CA SER A 90 -17.27 -19.37 -1.82
C SER A 90 -17.06 -20.68 -2.56
N HIS A 91 -16.29 -21.63 -1.99
CA HIS A 91 -15.92 -22.89 -2.63
C HIS A 91 -15.30 -22.69 -4.02
N ASN A 92 -14.34 -21.75 -4.11
CA ASN A 92 -13.57 -21.40 -5.30
C ASN A 92 -14.35 -20.67 -6.42
N SER A 93 -15.58 -20.21 -6.15
CA SER A 93 -16.42 -19.53 -7.17
C SER A 93 -16.16 -18.03 -7.29
N LEU A 94 -15.81 -17.35 -6.20
CA LEU A 94 -15.52 -15.92 -6.16
C LEU A 94 -14.04 -15.66 -5.89
N ARG A 95 -13.52 -14.52 -6.34
CA ARG A 95 -12.10 -14.17 -6.24
C ARG A 95 -11.80 -13.05 -5.24
N TYR A 96 -12.78 -12.22 -4.93
CA TYR A 96 -12.68 -11.07 -4.04
C TYR A 96 -14.07 -10.73 -3.49
N ASP A 97 -14.12 -9.93 -2.42
CA ASP A 97 -15.39 -9.45 -1.86
C ASP A 97 -15.86 -8.22 -2.65
N GLU A 98 -16.79 -8.41 -3.58
CA GLU A 98 -17.28 -7.34 -4.45
C GLU A 98 -17.93 -6.22 -3.64
N GLY A 99 -17.34 -5.02 -3.70
CA GLY A 99 -17.79 -3.85 -2.94
C GLY A 99 -17.61 -3.96 -1.42
N GLY A 100 -17.05 -5.07 -0.90
CA GLY A 100 -17.06 -5.37 0.54
C GLY A 100 -18.38 -5.94 1.04
N ALA A 101 -19.23 -6.47 0.17
CA ALA A 101 -20.60 -6.87 0.51
C ALA A 101 -20.68 -7.97 1.59
N TRP A 102 -19.73 -8.91 1.63
CA TRP A 102 -19.68 -9.95 2.66
C TRP A 102 -19.20 -9.37 3.98
N ALA A 103 -18.14 -8.56 3.95
CA ALA A 103 -17.63 -7.87 5.13
C ALA A 103 -18.69 -6.94 5.77
N GLN A 104 -19.51 -6.24 4.97
CA GLN A 104 -20.57 -5.36 5.49
C GLN A 104 -21.73 -6.11 6.16
N ARG A 105 -21.95 -7.38 5.81
CA ARG A 105 -22.99 -8.21 6.47
C ARG A 105 -22.53 -8.81 7.79
N GLY A 106 -21.21 -8.93 7.97
CA GLY A 106 -20.62 -9.48 9.18
C GLY A 106 -20.50 -8.47 10.30
N THR A 107 -20.21 -8.99 11.48
CA THR A 107 -19.83 -8.22 12.66
C THR A 107 -18.36 -8.47 12.96
N VAL A 108 -17.61 -7.41 13.26
CA VAL A 108 -16.20 -7.54 13.65
C VAL A 108 -16.12 -8.27 15.00
N ASP A 109 -15.48 -9.43 15.02
CA ASP A 109 -15.21 -10.17 16.25
C ASP A 109 -13.96 -9.60 16.95
N ALA A 110 -14.18 -9.01 18.13
CA ALA A 110 -13.12 -8.35 18.87
C ALA A 110 -12.01 -9.31 19.32
N SER A 111 -12.35 -10.57 19.66
CA SER A 111 -11.38 -11.56 20.13
C SER A 111 -10.46 -12.04 19.02
N PHE A 112 -11.00 -12.18 17.81
CA PHE A 112 -10.28 -12.59 16.63
C PHE A 112 -9.41 -11.46 16.10
N LEU A 113 -9.93 -10.23 16.08
CA LEU A 113 -9.14 -9.05 15.74
C LEU A 113 -7.93 -8.87 16.66
N ALA A 114 -8.15 -8.96 17.99
CA ALA A 114 -7.07 -8.86 18.96
C ALA A 114 -6.01 -9.96 18.77
N TRP A 115 -6.44 -11.18 18.44
CA TRP A 115 -5.52 -12.27 18.09
C TRP A 115 -4.72 -11.97 16.81
N MET A 116 -5.36 -11.42 15.77
CA MET A 116 -4.66 -11.01 14.54
C MET A 116 -3.60 -9.95 14.83
N GLU A 117 -3.94 -8.91 15.61
CA GLU A 117 -2.99 -7.84 15.99
C GLU A 117 -1.81 -8.32 16.83
N TYR A 118 -2.05 -9.27 17.74
CA TYR A 118 -1.04 -9.82 18.63
C TYR A 118 -0.12 -10.82 17.91
N SER A 119 -0.69 -11.67 17.06
CA SER A 119 0.06 -12.73 16.35
C SER A 119 0.85 -12.23 15.15
N ASP A 120 0.64 -10.99 14.72
CA ASP A 120 1.33 -10.40 13.59
C ASP A 120 2.73 -9.90 13.97
N SER A 121 3.75 -10.64 13.51
CA SER A 121 5.16 -10.32 13.76
C SER A 121 5.70 -9.17 12.92
N TYR A 122 4.97 -8.72 11.90
CA TYR A 122 5.39 -7.63 11.02
C TYR A 122 4.97 -6.26 11.52
N LEU A 123 3.77 -6.15 12.11
CA LEU A 123 3.29 -4.89 12.68
C LEU A 123 4.28 -4.18 13.63
N PRO A 124 5.07 -4.86 14.51
CA PRO A 124 6.02 -4.20 15.39
C PRO A 124 7.36 -3.79 14.75
N LEU A 125 7.69 -4.22 13.52
CA LEU A 125 8.98 -3.88 12.88
C LEU A 125 9.14 -2.36 12.65
N SER A 126 10.37 -1.84 12.76
CA SER A 126 10.73 -0.43 12.50
C SER A 126 10.90 -0.15 10.99
N LEU A 127 10.98 1.14 10.61
CA LEU A 127 11.31 1.55 9.25
C LEU A 127 12.82 1.36 8.96
N PRO A 128 13.21 1.15 7.69
CA PRO A 128 12.35 0.84 6.54
C PRO A 128 11.79 -0.58 6.62
N LYS A 129 10.54 -0.77 6.20
CA LYS A 129 9.88 -2.08 6.20
C LYS A 129 9.04 -2.31 4.95
N SER A 130 9.13 -3.52 4.42
CA SER A 130 8.38 -4.02 3.28
C SER A 130 7.97 -5.48 3.52
N THR A 131 6.92 -5.94 2.83
CA THR A 131 6.38 -7.29 2.98
C THR A 131 5.59 -7.72 1.75
N GLY A 132 5.04 -8.93 1.80
CA GLY A 132 4.52 -9.60 0.64
C GLY A 132 3.83 -10.91 0.97
N ARG A 133 3.73 -11.73 -0.09
CA ARG A 133 3.07 -13.04 -0.07
C ARG A 133 3.81 -14.06 0.80
N GLU A 134 5.09 -13.84 1.06
CA GLU A 134 5.91 -14.66 1.95
C GLU A 134 5.38 -14.66 3.38
N LEU A 135 4.84 -13.53 3.86
CA LEU A 135 4.25 -13.44 5.19
C LEU A 135 2.73 -13.63 5.19
N TYR A 136 2.02 -12.93 4.30
CA TYR A 136 0.55 -12.90 4.26
C TYR A 136 -0.05 -13.89 3.25
N GLY A 137 0.69 -14.92 2.87
CA GLY A 137 0.26 -15.93 1.90
C GLY A 137 -0.58 -17.05 2.50
N LYS A 138 -0.57 -18.20 1.80
CA LYS A 138 -1.40 -19.38 2.12
C LYS A 138 -1.29 -19.83 3.59
N ALA A 139 -0.09 -19.82 4.16
CA ALA A 139 0.13 -20.23 5.54
C ALA A 139 -0.56 -19.28 6.55
N TYR A 140 -0.60 -17.98 6.28
CA TYR A 140 -1.32 -17.00 7.11
C TYR A 140 -2.82 -17.24 7.05
N VAL A 141 -3.37 -17.40 5.84
CA VAL A 141 -4.81 -17.68 5.62
C VAL A 141 -5.24 -18.98 6.30
N GLN A 142 -4.43 -20.04 6.24
CA GLN A 142 -4.72 -21.29 6.94
C GLN A 142 -4.77 -21.14 8.46
N ARG A 143 -3.93 -20.26 9.04
CA ARG A 143 -4.02 -19.95 10.48
C ARG A 143 -5.30 -19.19 10.80
N LEU A 144 -5.68 -18.22 9.97
CA LEU A 144 -6.94 -17.48 10.13
C LEU A 144 -8.15 -18.41 10.13
N LEU A 145 -8.25 -19.31 9.14
CA LEU A 145 -9.35 -20.26 9.03
C LEU A 145 -9.45 -21.14 10.28
N LYS A 146 -8.33 -21.69 10.76
CA LYS A 146 -8.31 -22.49 12.00
C LYS A 146 -8.78 -21.70 13.23
N GLN A 147 -8.41 -20.43 13.32
CA GLN A 147 -8.81 -19.56 14.43
C GLN A 147 -10.27 -19.13 14.35
N ALA A 148 -10.78 -18.93 13.14
CA ALA A 148 -12.20 -18.69 12.89
C ALA A 148 -13.03 -19.91 13.27
N ASP A 149 -12.64 -21.11 12.81
CA ASP A 149 -13.31 -22.38 13.12
C ASP A 149 -13.35 -22.63 14.63
N SER A 150 -12.22 -22.42 15.34
CA SER A 150 -12.17 -22.60 16.80
C SER A 150 -13.06 -21.64 17.58
N ARG A 151 -13.43 -20.51 16.96
CA ARG A 151 -14.33 -19.49 17.51
C ARG A 151 -15.76 -19.63 17.00
N GLN A 152 -16.02 -20.58 16.09
CA GLN A 152 -17.32 -20.79 15.46
C GLN A 152 -17.84 -19.54 14.74
N LEU A 153 -16.95 -18.73 14.16
CA LEU A 153 -17.32 -17.55 13.41
C LEU A 153 -17.92 -17.95 12.05
N ASP A 154 -18.95 -17.24 11.63
CA ASP A 154 -19.44 -17.37 10.26
C ASP A 154 -18.51 -16.66 9.26
N CYS A 155 -18.70 -16.94 7.96
CA CYS A 155 -17.82 -16.39 6.93
C CYS A 155 -17.90 -14.86 6.81
N SER A 156 -19.04 -14.25 7.13
CA SER A 156 -19.21 -12.80 7.04
C SER A 156 -18.49 -12.11 8.18
N ASP A 157 -18.56 -12.65 9.41
CA ASP A 157 -17.80 -12.16 10.57
C ASP A 157 -16.28 -12.28 10.37
N VAL A 158 -15.83 -13.38 9.76
CA VAL A 158 -14.41 -13.57 9.41
C VAL A 158 -13.94 -12.52 8.41
N LEU A 159 -14.73 -12.26 7.36
CA LEU A 159 -14.41 -11.25 6.35
C LEU A 159 -14.50 -9.83 6.91
N ALA A 160 -15.51 -9.53 7.73
CA ALA A 160 -15.64 -8.25 8.43
C ALA A 160 -14.41 -7.99 9.30
N THR A 161 -13.99 -8.99 10.09
CA THR A 161 -12.84 -8.87 10.99
C THR A 161 -11.53 -8.73 10.22
N ALA A 162 -11.30 -9.55 9.18
CA ALA A 162 -10.10 -9.48 8.36
C ALA A 162 -9.99 -8.16 7.58
N THR A 163 -11.13 -7.64 7.09
CA THR A 163 -11.21 -6.34 6.42
C THR A 163 -10.92 -5.21 7.41
N TYR A 164 -11.50 -5.26 8.60
CA TYR A 164 -11.24 -4.28 9.66
C TYR A 164 -9.77 -4.28 10.10
N PHE A 165 -9.12 -5.45 10.11
CA PHE A 165 -7.70 -5.57 10.43
C PHE A 165 -6.80 -4.80 9.45
N ILE A 166 -7.19 -4.62 8.18
CA ILE A 166 -6.48 -3.74 7.24
C ILE A 166 -6.42 -2.32 7.80
N ALA A 167 -7.55 -1.74 8.18
CA ALA A 167 -7.61 -0.40 8.76
C ALA A 167 -6.81 -0.28 10.07
N ARG A 168 -6.86 -1.31 10.93
CA ARG A 168 -6.05 -1.38 12.16
C ARG A 168 -4.55 -1.42 11.89
N SER A 169 -4.12 -2.15 10.86
CA SER A 169 -2.71 -2.19 10.44
C SER A 169 -2.21 -0.81 9.98
N VAL A 170 -3.03 -0.10 9.21
CA VAL A 170 -2.76 1.27 8.74
C VAL A 170 -2.66 2.22 9.93
N LYS A 171 -3.66 2.24 10.81
CA LYS A 171 -3.66 3.07 12.02
C LYS A 171 -2.41 2.84 12.87
N ARG A 172 -2.06 1.58 13.12
CA ARG A 172 -0.88 1.24 13.91
C ARG A 172 0.41 1.75 13.24
N GLY A 173 0.51 1.64 11.91
CA GLY A 173 1.62 2.22 11.15
C GLY A 173 1.71 3.75 11.29
N VAL A 174 0.60 4.45 11.06
CA VAL A 174 0.51 5.91 11.19
C VAL A 174 0.90 6.36 12.60
N GLN A 175 0.30 5.79 13.64
CA GLN A 175 0.56 6.16 15.04
C GLN A 175 2.01 5.93 15.47
N ARG A 176 2.67 4.91 14.92
CA ARG A 176 4.06 4.58 15.29
C ARG A 176 5.08 5.50 14.63
N PHE A 177 4.84 5.88 13.37
CA PHE A 177 5.86 6.52 12.55
C PHE A 177 5.59 7.99 12.25
N TYR A 178 4.35 8.44 12.41
CA TYR A 178 3.96 9.81 12.18
C TYR A 178 3.38 10.43 13.46
N HIS A 179 4.05 11.47 13.94
CA HIS A 179 3.68 12.18 15.19
C HIS A 179 2.92 13.49 14.94
N GLY A 180 2.63 13.82 13.68
CA GLY A 180 1.79 14.95 13.32
C GLY A 180 0.31 14.57 13.21
N THR A 181 -0.51 15.51 12.73
CA THR A 181 -1.93 15.28 12.43
C THR A 181 -2.09 15.10 10.94
N LEU A 182 -2.78 14.05 10.51
CA LEU A 182 -3.17 13.89 9.10
C LEU A 182 -4.48 14.65 8.87
N ASP A 183 -4.51 15.49 7.84
CA ASP A 183 -5.72 16.19 7.42
C ASP A 183 -6.71 15.23 6.74
N TYR A 184 -6.19 14.36 5.86
CA TYR A 184 -6.98 13.34 5.18
C TYR A 184 -6.12 12.23 4.59
N LEU A 185 -6.80 11.13 4.24
CA LEU A 185 -6.24 9.97 3.56
C LEU A 185 -6.80 9.89 2.14
N VAL A 186 -5.96 9.54 1.15
CA VAL A 186 -6.41 9.15 -0.20
C VAL A 186 -6.08 7.69 -0.45
N VAL A 187 -7.10 6.90 -0.74
CA VAL A 187 -7.00 5.46 -0.97
C VAL A 187 -7.00 5.17 -2.47
N GLY A 188 -6.04 4.34 -2.90
CA GLY A 188 -5.97 3.78 -4.24
C GLY A 188 -5.82 2.26 -4.23
N GLY A 189 -5.65 1.70 -5.41
CA GLY A 189 -5.60 0.26 -5.64
C GLY A 189 -6.98 -0.39 -5.52
N GLY A 190 -7.05 -1.71 -5.69
CA GLY A 190 -8.32 -2.45 -5.69
C GLY A 190 -9.13 -2.28 -4.40
N GLY A 191 -8.47 -2.06 -3.25
CA GLY A 191 -9.15 -1.85 -1.97
C GLY A 191 -9.93 -0.53 -1.89
N SER A 192 -9.66 0.43 -2.79
CA SER A 192 -10.49 1.64 -2.91
C SER A 192 -11.91 1.39 -3.39
N HIS A 193 -12.21 0.19 -3.92
CA HIS A 193 -13.56 -0.22 -4.32
C HIS A 193 -14.33 -0.96 -3.21
N ASN A 194 -13.69 -1.26 -2.08
CA ASN A 194 -14.30 -1.99 -0.98
C ASN A 194 -14.77 -1.01 0.10
N LEU A 195 -16.09 -0.82 0.21
CA LEU A 195 -16.69 0.15 1.13
C LEU A 195 -16.42 -0.21 2.59
N ALA A 196 -16.40 -1.50 2.95
CA ALA A 196 -16.05 -1.92 4.30
C ALA A 196 -14.62 -1.54 4.71
N ILE A 197 -13.67 -1.51 3.76
CA ILE A 197 -12.31 -1.01 4.02
C ILE A 197 -12.34 0.51 4.27
N LEU A 198 -13.03 1.27 3.42
CA LEU A 198 -13.09 2.73 3.53
C LEU A 198 -13.75 3.16 4.84
N ASP A 199 -14.89 2.55 5.20
CA ASP A 199 -15.61 2.81 6.44
C ASP A 199 -14.74 2.48 7.67
N ALA A 200 -14.01 1.36 7.63
CA ALA A 200 -13.11 0.96 8.71
C ALA A 200 -11.93 1.94 8.85
N LEU A 201 -11.37 2.42 7.74
CA LEU A 201 -10.28 3.42 7.76
C LEU A 201 -10.74 4.74 8.36
N GLU A 202 -11.89 5.26 7.93
CA GLU A 202 -12.44 6.51 8.43
C GLU A 202 -12.74 6.41 9.93
N LYS A 203 -13.36 5.30 10.37
CA LYS A 203 -13.61 5.04 11.79
C LYS A 203 -12.34 4.93 12.63
N GLU A 204 -11.33 4.21 12.14
CA GLU A 204 -10.12 3.95 12.91
C GLU A 204 -9.18 5.16 12.99
N LEU A 205 -9.08 5.94 11.90
CA LEU A 205 -8.21 7.10 11.83
C LEU A 205 -8.88 8.39 12.32
N GLY A 206 -10.21 8.48 12.25
CA GLY A 206 -10.95 9.68 12.67
C GLY A 206 -10.71 10.88 11.75
N ILE A 207 -10.34 10.63 10.49
CA ILE A 207 -10.06 11.65 9.46
C ILE A 207 -10.82 11.29 8.19
N ALA A 208 -11.05 12.28 7.33
CA ALA A 208 -11.69 12.06 6.04
C ALA A 208 -10.87 11.09 5.17
N VAL A 209 -11.58 10.12 4.56
CA VAL A 209 -11.01 9.15 3.63
C VAL A 209 -11.60 9.41 2.25
N TYR A 210 -10.72 9.73 1.30
CA TYR A 210 -11.06 9.92 -0.10
C TYR A 210 -10.49 8.78 -0.95
N THR A 211 -10.98 8.65 -2.16
CA THR A 211 -10.43 7.84 -3.23
C THR A 211 -9.95 8.73 -4.38
N TRP A 212 -9.19 8.18 -5.32
CA TRP A 212 -8.82 8.93 -6.53
C TRP A 212 -10.03 9.41 -7.35
N LYS A 213 -11.15 8.67 -7.29
CA LYS A 213 -12.40 9.01 -7.98
C LYS A 213 -13.00 10.30 -7.45
N ASP A 214 -12.87 10.60 -6.15
CA ASP A 214 -13.37 11.83 -5.54
C ASP A 214 -12.63 13.09 -6.07
N PHE A 215 -11.43 12.89 -6.63
CA PHE A 215 -10.65 13.93 -7.31
C PHE A 215 -10.83 13.90 -8.84
N GLY A 216 -11.77 13.12 -9.37
CA GLY A 216 -11.99 12.94 -10.80
C GLY A 216 -10.85 12.23 -11.52
N ARG A 217 -10.06 11.41 -10.79
CA ARG A 217 -8.88 10.71 -11.31
C ARG A 217 -9.07 9.20 -11.22
N ASP A 218 -8.40 8.50 -12.12
CA ASP A 218 -8.35 7.05 -12.11
C ASP A 218 -7.16 6.57 -11.26
N SER A 219 -7.41 5.65 -10.33
CA SER A 219 -6.37 5.05 -9.49
C SER A 219 -5.33 4.30 -10.32
N ASP A 220 -5.74 3.67 -11.43
CA ASP A 220 -4.85 2.85 -12.26
C ASP A 220 -3.84 3.70 -13.03
N SER A 221 -4.19 4.96 -13.32
CA SER A 221 -3.30 5.90 -14.01
C SER A 221 -2.11 6.37 -13.17
N LYS A 222 -2.21 6.29 -11.84
CA LYS A 222 -1.23 6.85 -10.90
C LYS A 222 0.16 6.22 -11.07
N GLU A 223 0.25 4.89 -11.15
CA GLU A 223 1.54 4.22 -11.29
C GLU A 223 2.19 4.51 -12.65
N ALA A 224 1.39 4.57 -13.72
CA ALA A 224 1.90 4.93 -15.04
C ALA A 224 2.49 6.35 -15.06
N VAL A 225 1.79 7.32 -14.44
CA VAL A 225 2.29 8.69 -14.29
C VAL A 225 3.56 8.73 -13.43
N ALA A 226 3.61 7.93 -12.36
CA ALA A 226 4.81 7.83 -11.52
C ALA A 226 6.02 7.38 -12.35
N PHE A 227 5.91 6.30 -13.11
CA PHE A 227 7.04 5.82 -13.94
C PHE A 227 7.42 6.79 -15.06
N ALA A 228 6.44 7.52 -15.64
CA ALA A 228 6.73 8.59 -16.59
C ALA A 228 7.57 9.72 -15.96
N LEU A 229 7.24 10.13 -14.72
CA LEU A 229 8.02 11.13 -13.98
C LEU A 229 9.42 10.63 -13.59
N LEU A 230 9.54 9.37 -13.17
CA LEU A 230 10.84 8.77 -12.88
C LEU A 230 11.73 8.73 -14.13
N ALA A 231 11.16 8.37 -15.29
CA ALA A 231 11.85 8.40 -16.58
C ALA A 231 12.27 9.82 -16.96
N TRP A 232 11.39 10.81 -16.79
CA TRP A 232 11.72 12.22 -17.02
C TRP A 232 12.89 12.70 -16.17
N GLN A 233 12.92 12.36 -14.88
CA GLN A 233 14.03 12.70 -13.99
C GLN A 233 15.34 12.04 -14.41
N ARG A 234 15.28 10.79 -14.90
CA ARG A 234 16.45 10.11 -15.46
C ARG A 234 17.00 10.85 -16.68
N LEU A 235 16.13 11.26 -17.60
CA LEU A 235 16.53 12.05 -18.78
C LEU A 235 17.12 13.40 -18.38
N ALA A 236 16.60 14.02 -17.32
CA ALA A 236 17.12 15.28 -16.78
C ALA A 236 18.41 15.13 -15.93
N GLY A 237 18.90 13.90 -15.70
CA GLY A 237 20.06 13.63 -14.86
C GLY A 237 19.84 13.97 -13.37
N LYS A 238 18.59 14.04 -12.90
CA LYS A 238 18.25 14.43 -11.53
C LYS A 238 17.94 13.21 -10.67
N PRO A 239 18.33 13.21 -9.37
CA PRO A 239 17.96 12.14 -8.47
C PRO A 239 16.45 11.97 -8.39
N ASN A 240 16.01 10.72 -8.40
CA ASN A 240 14.59 10.32 -8.38
C ASN A 240 14.30 9.26 -7.31
N THR A 241 15.13 9.26 -6.27
CA THR A 241 15.07 8.34 -5.12
C THR A 241 14.81 9.14 -3.86
N LEU A 242 14.07 8.55 -2.91
CA LEU A 242 13.95 9.07 -1.55
C LEU A 242 14.69 8.13 -0.58
N ILE A 243 15.75 8.64 0.06
CA ILE A 243 16.51 7.91 1.09
C ILE A 243 15.58 7.46 2.22
N SER A 244 14.66 8.33 2.64
CA SER A 244 13.69 8.04 3.70
C SER A 244 12.70 6.92 3.35
N ALA A 245 12.52 6.61 2.06
CA ALA A 245 11.65 5.52 1.60
C ALA A 245 12.41 4.21 1.40
N THR A 246 13.54 4.24 0.69
CA THR A 246 14.24 3.02 0.26
C THR A 246 15.37 2.60 1.21
N GLY A 247 15.87 3.50 2.05
CA GLY A 247 17.03 3.27 2.91
C GLY A 247 18.38 3.35 2.20
N ALA A 248 18.44 3.85 0.95
CA ALA A 248 19.71 4.05 0.25
C ALA A 248 20.63 5.05 0.98
N GLU A 249 21.94 4.84 0.92
CA GLU A 249 22.93 5.69 1.60
C GLU A 249 22.96 7.13 1.08
N HIS A 250 22.58 7.31 -0.19
CA HIS A 250 22.50 8.60 -0.86
C HIS A 250 21.49 8.56 -2.01
N SER A 251 20.95 9.72 -2.40
CA SER A 251 20.01 9.81 -3.51
C SER A 251 20.68 9.51 -4.85
N VAL A 252 20.07 8.65 -5.66
CA VAL A 252 20.59 8.25 -6.97
C VAL A 252 19.65 8.59 -8.12
N VAL A 253 20.20 8.65 -9.34
CA VAL A 253 19.42 8.72 -10.59
C VAL A 253 19.12 7.30 -11.08
N MET A 254 17.99 6.75 -10.67
CA MET A 254 17.48 5.44 -11.05
C MET A 254 17.14 5.35 -12.54
N GLY A 255 17.04 4.12 -13.02
CA GLY A 255 16.67 3.78 -14.40
C GLY A 255 17.88 3.50 -15.29
N LYS A 256 17.66 2.82 -16.40
CA LYS A 256 18.60 2.61 -17.50
C LYS A 256 17.95 3.12 -18.77
N LEU A 257 18.67 3.97 -19.50
CA LEU A 257 18.20 4.56 -20.74
C LEU A 257 18.62 3.65 -21.89
N GLU A 258 17.63 3.10 -22.57
CA GLU A 258 17.75 2.49 -23.89
C GLU A 258 17.39 3.56 -24.93
N LEU A 259 18.20 3.69 -25.98
CA LEU A 259 17.98 4.65 -27.07
C LEU A 259 17.43 3.93 -28.30
#